data_AF-A0A9D8SA31-F1
#
_entry.id   AF-A0A9D8SA31-F1
#
_cell.length_a   1.000
_cell.length_b   1.000
_cell.length_c   1.000
_cell.angle_alpha   90.00
_cell.angle_beta   90.00
_cell.angle_gamma   90.00
#
_symmetry.space_group_name_H-M   'P 1'
#
loop_
_entity.id
_entity.type
_entity.pdbx_description
1 polymer ?
#
loop_
_entity_poly.entity_id
_entity_poly.type
_entity_poly.pdbx_seq_one_letter_code
_entity_poly.pdbx_strand_id
1 'polypeptide(L)' 'MLDPKIESLLAVAKYGNFTKAAEMLALTQPAVSHHIKMLENELG' A
#
# COMPACT_ATOMS: atom_id res chain seq x y z
N MET A 1 -8.93 12.47 -5.01
CA MET A 1 -7.95 11.70 -4.22
C MET A 1 -7.29 10.70 -5.15
N LEU A 2 -6.02 10.34 -4.91
CA LEU A 2 -5.39 9.22 -5.61
C LEU A 2 -6.10 7.92 -5.21
N ASP A 3 -6.02 6.89 -6.05
CA ASP A 3 -6.52 5.56 -5.73
C ASP A 3 -5.77 5.03 -4.48
N PRO A 4 -6.46 4.54 -3.42
CA PRO A 4 -5.84 4.02 -2.20
C PRO A 4 -4.78 2.95 -2.45
N LYS A 5 -4.92 2.18 -3.54
CA LYS A 5 -3.93 1.18 -3.97
C LYS A 5 -2.63 1.84 -4.42
N ILE A 6 -2.74 2.91 -5.21
CA ILE A 6 -1.60 3.69 -5.69
C ILE A 6 -0.93 4.44 -4.54
N GLU A 7 -1.70 4.99 -3.60
CA GLU A 7 -1.15 5.61 -2.39
C GLU A 7 -0.36 4.60 -1.54
N SER A 8 -0.89 3.38 -1.40
CA SER A 8 -0.21 2.28 -0.69
C SER A 8 1.07 1.84 -1.40
N LEU A 9 1.03 1.71 -2.73
CA LEU A 9 2.21 1.38 -3.55
C LEU A 9 3.31 2.43 -3.40
N LEU A 10 2.97 3.71 -3.52
CA LEU A 10 3.92 4.81 -3.36
C LEU A 10 4.51 4.86 -1.95
N ALA A 11 3.70 4.63 -0.91
CA ALA A 11 4.18 4.60 0.47
C ALA A 11 5.13 3.40 0.72
N VAL A 12 4.77 2.20 0.25
CA VAL A 12 5.63 1.01 0.37
C VAL A 12 6.94 1.23 -0.39
N ALA A 13 6.90 1.77 -1.61
CA ALA A 13 8.09 2.08 -2.39
C ALA A 13 8.98 3.14 -1.72
N LYS A 14 8.37 4.17 -1.10
CA LYS A 14 9.10 5.23 -0.39
C LYS A 14 9.78 4.75 0.89
N TYR A 15 9.10 3.90 1.67
CA TYR A 15 9.60 3.49 2.99
C TYR A 15 10.29 2.12 3.01
N GLY A 16 10.13 1.30 1.96
CA GLY A 16 10.70 -0.04 1.86
C GLY A 16 10.17 -1.03 2.90
N ASN A 17 9.06 -0.71 3.58
CA ASN A 17 8.52 -1.49 4.69
C ASN A 17 7.00 -1.31 4.78
N PHE A 18 6.26 -2.42 4.80
CA PHE A 18 4.79 -2.43 4.82
C PHE A 18 4.20 -1.90 6.13
N THR A 19 4.79 -2.24 7.28
CA THR A 19 4.33 -1.75 8.59
C THR A 19 4.51 -0.24 8.68
N LYS A 20 5.69 0.26 8.30
CA LYS A 20 5.98 1.71 8.28
C LYS A 20 5.10 2.45 7.28
N ALA A 21 4.83 1.87 6.11
CA ALA A 21 3.90 2.47 5.14
C ALA A 21 2.47 2.59 5.72
N ALA A 22 2.01 1.57 6.45
CA ALA A 22 0.70 1.58 7.10
C ALA A 22 0.60 2.65 8.19
N GLU A 23 1.62 2.77 9.04
CA GLU A 23 1.73 3.85 10.03
C GLU A 23 1.63 5.23 9.38
N MET A 24 2.37 5.45 8.30
CA MET A 24 2.41 6.74 7.59
C MET A 24 1.12 7.07 6.84
N LEU A 25 0.30 6.08 6.51
CA LEU A 25 -1.01 6.24 5.88
C LEU A 25 -2.18 6.21 6.88
N ALA A 26 -1.90 6.07 8.19
CA ALA A 26 -2.91 5.81 9.21
C ALA A 26 -3.81 4.60 8.87
N LEU A 27 -3.21 3.54 8.31
CA LEU A 27 -3.84 2.27 7.96
C LEU A 27 -3.27 1.13 8.81
N THR A 28 -3.88 -0.04 8.72
CA THR A 28 -3.29 -1.28 9.24
C THR A 28 -2.36 -1.90 8.19
N GLN A 29 -1.32 -2.61 8.63
CA GLN A 29 -0.41 -3.31 7.72
C GLN A 29 -1.14 -4.34 6.81
N PRO A 30 -2.16 -5.09 7.30
CA PRO A 30 -2.98 -5.94 6.44
C PRO A 30 -3.74 -5.17 5.36
N ALA A 31 -4.24 -3.97 5.63
CA ALA A 31 -4.92 -3.14 4.62
C ALA A 31 -3.96 -2.72 3.49
N VAL A 32 -2.76 -2.27 3.85
CA VAL A 32 -1.71 -1.94 2.87
C VAL A 32 -1.32 -3.17 2.04
N SER A 33 -1.15 -4.33 2.69
CA SER A 33 -0.83 -5.58 1.99
C SER A 33 -1.94 -6.01 1.04
N HIS A 34 -3.21 -5.85 1.45
CA HIS A 34 -4.36 -6.13 0.62
C HIS A 34 -4.40 -5.24 -0.62
N HIS A 35 -4.14 -3.94 -0.47
CA HIS A 35 -4.05 -3.00 -1.58
C HIS A 35 -2.98 -3.37 -2.61
N ILE A 36 -1.78 -3.78 -2.17
CA ILE A 36 -0.73 -4.24 -3.07
C ILE A 36 -1.16 -5.52 -3.81
N LYS A 37 -1.76 -6.48 -3.09
CA LYS A 37 -2.24 -7.72 -3.70
C LYS A 37 -3.36 -7.48 -4.73
N MET A 38 -4.22 -6.48 -4.51
CA MET A 38 -5.21 -6.07 -5.50
C MET A 38 -4.55 -5.53 -6.77
N LEU A 39 -3.52 -4.69 -6.65
CA LEU A 39 -2.77 -4.20 -7.82
C LEU A 39 -2.07 -5.33 -8.58
N GLU A 40 -1.44 -6.26 -7.86
CA GLU A 40 -0.80 -7.42 -8.46
C GLU A 40 -1.81 -8.26 -9.24
N ASN A 41 -3.01 -8.49 -8.70
CA ASN A 41 -4.08 -9.23 -9.40
C ASN A 41 -4.67 -8.49 -10.62
N GLU A 42 -4.59 -7.16 -10.66
CA GLU A 42 -5.14 -6.34 -11.75
C GLU A 42 -4.15 -6.18 -12.92
N LEU A 43 -2.84 -6.24 -12.65
CA LEU A 43 -1.78 -5.88 -13.60
C LEU A 43 -0.85 -7.06 -13.95
N GLY A 44 -0.89 -8.15 -13.20
CA GLY A 44 -0.12 -9.38 -13.42
C GLY A 44 -1.03 -10.59 -13.61
#